data_AF-F5RBJ4-F1
#
_entry.id   AF-F5RBJ4-F1
#
_cell.length_a   1.000
_cell.length_b   1.000
_cell.length_c   1.000
_cell.angle_alpha   90.00
_cell.angle_beta   90.00
_cell.angle_gamma   90.00
#
_symmetry.space_group_name_H-M   'P 1'
#
loop_
_entity.id
_entity.type
_entity.pdbx_description
1 polymer ?
#
loop_
_entity_poly.entity_id
_entity_poly.type
_entity_poly.pdbx_seq_one_letter_code
_entity_poly.pdbx_strand_id
1 'polypeptide(L)'
;MSANKGIFRRRALLCALCCAGLAGEAAASPVLYGSLSNFDVYNDTGAETHGFEIELHGVSSADISYTFGGTYNRYGSPVMEDFAGGVFVRYRSSFDAVAGRFLDATPVPTSMSATDGHSCWSGGGAGYLGSGCEHFGLGLNQNATQTYYRWLRGDVSTGLLSAVGSNVQIAAPVWNIVPPADPVAPPVVQAVIAPEPARDRDRFGEAQWVKVFTTEIEREVELEELLSDNNVVPREQSETEIEWRIFQAAPENKKGGGGDELILEQPLAEFGDKKSIIRRYEFYEYLGQYDAEDHEALCAVDCDTPEEWEIGRYIGSQMAAANLAAAAPVPEPSTWLSMMAGLGLIGLIGRRRLS
;
A
#
# COMPACT_ATOMS: atom_id res chain seq x y z
N MET A 1 41.31 54.22 69.83
CA MET A 1 40.56 55.46 69.50
C MET A 1 39.54 55.14 68.43
N SER A 2 38.28 55.46 68.73
CA SER A 2 37.16 55.82 67.85
C SER A 2 36.88 55.06 66.54
N ALA A 3 35.67 54.52 66.48
CA ALA A 3 34.59 54.95 65.57
C ALA A 3 33.98 53.83 64.72
N ASN A 4 32.71 53.60 65.05
CA ASN A 4 31.69 52.89 64.32
C ASN A 4 31.02 53.85 63.32
N LYS A 5 30.64 53.38 62.12
CA LYS A 5 29.35 53.58 61.41
C LYS A 5 29.50 53.51 59.89
N GLY A 6 28.60 52.76 59.24
CA GLY A 6 28.35 52.89 57.80
C GLY A 6 27.57 51.73 57.15
N ILE A 7 26.25 51.78 57.24
CA ILE A 7 25.23 50.89 56.63
C ILE A 7 25.34 50.86 55.09
N PHE A 8 25.13 49.71 54.43
CA PHE A 8 24.12 49.49 53.38
C PHE A 8 24.04 48.02 52.92
N ARG A 9 22.81 47.47 52.89
CA ARG A 9 22.43 46.16 52.33
C ARG A 9 22.50 46.17 50.80
N ARG A 10 22.87 45.05 50.15
CA ARG A 10 22.18 44.49 48.96
C ARG A 10 22.74 43.13 48.49
N ARG A 11 21.84 42.14 48.56
CA ARG A 11 21.58 40.95 47.71
C ARG A 11 22.66 40.44 46.73
N ALA A 12 23.00 39.17 46.94
CA ALA A 12 22.97 38.00 46.02
C ALA A 12 23.49 38.12 44.58
N LEU A 13 24.33 37.15 44.18
CA LEU A 13 23.97 36.18 43.14
C LEU A 13 24.92 34.94 43.21
N LEU A 14 24.37 33.76 43.54
CA LEU A 14 24.97 32.48 43.14
C LEU A 14 24.52 32.23 41.71
N CYS A 15 25.46 32.14 40.77
CA CYS A 15 25.19 31.68 39.41
C CYS A 15 25.35 30.14 39.41
N ALA A 16 24.25 29.42 39.57
CA ALA A 16 24.22 27.99 39.27
C ALA A 16 24.01 27.84 37.76
N LEU A 17 25.03 27.38 37.03
CA LEU A 17 24.87 26.91 35.66
C LEU A 17 24.00 25.65 35.67
N CYS A 18 22.72 25.79 35.36
CA CYS A 18 21.93 24.67 34.88
C CYS A 18 22.24 24.46 33.41
N CYS A 19 23.08 23.46 33.10
CA CYS A 19 23.12 22.86 31.77
C CYS A 19 21.78 22.13 31.54
N ALA A 20 20.75 22.86 31.12
CA ALA A 20 19.57 22.26 30.53
C ALA A 20 19.99 21.73 29.16
N GLY A 21 20.14 20.41 29.04
CA GLY A 21 20.28 19.77 27.75
C GLY A 21 19.08 20.15 26.89
N LEU A 22 19.35 20.68 25.70
CA LEU A 22 18.38 20.76 24.62
C LEU A 22 18.05 19.31 24.24
N ALA A 23 17.07 18.72 24.91
CA ALA A 23 16.41 17.53 24.39
C ALA A 23 15.67 17.99 23.12
N GLY A 24 16.12 17.52 21.97
CA GLY A 24 15.38 17.72 20.72
C GLY A 24 13.94 17.24 20.88
N GLU A 25 13.01 18.04 20.40
CA GLU A 25 11.59 17.67 20.33
C GLU A 25 11.49 16.43 19.43
N ALA A 26 11.20 15.27 20.01
CA ALA A 26 10.80 14.11 19.22
C ALA A 26 9.38 14.40 18.69
N ALA A 27 9.29 14.82 17.43
CA ALA A 27 8.02 14.85 16.71
C ALA A 27 7.40 13.44 16.77
N ALA A 28 6.10 13.35 17.07
CA ALA A 28 5.40 12.08 16.98
C ALA A 28 5.50 11.57 15.54
N SER A 29 5.95 10.33 15.34
CA SER A 29 6.01 9.75 14.01
C SER A 29 4.58 9.62 13.45
N PRO A 30 4.32 10.04 12.20
CA PRO A 30 3.02 9.84 11.58
C PRO A 30 2.70 8.35 11.50
N VAL A 31 1.40 8.03 11.57
CA VAL A 31 0.89 6.67 11.61
C VAL A 31 0.03 6.45 10.35
N LEU A 32 0.26 5.33 9.67
CA LEU A 32 -0.64 4.82 8.64
C LEU A 32 -1.87 4.22 9.34
N TYR A 33 -3.08 4.70 9.02
CA TYR A 33 -4.31 4.18 9.63
C TYR A 33 -5.00 3.09 8.79
N GLY A 34 -4.48 2.82 7.59
CA GLY A 34 -4.91 1.73 6.73
C GLY A 34 -4.35 1.86 5.32
N SER A 35 -4.21 0.73 4.63
CA SER A 35 -3.89 0.68 3.20
C SER A 35 -5.10 0.21 2.42
N LEU A 36 -5.36 0.90 1.32
CA LEU A 36 -6.45 0.59 0.40
C LEU A 36 -5.85 0.04 -0.88
N SER A 37 -6.43 -1.03 -1.44
CA SER A 37 -5.96 -1.65 -2.68
C SER A 37 -7.14 -2.10 -3.53
N ASN A 38 -7.25 -1.55 -4.74
CA ASN A 38 -8.21 -1.94 -5.77
C ASN A 38 -7.43 -2.35 -7.03
N PHE A 39 -7.87 -3.39 -7.73
CA PHE A 39 -7.22 -3.80 -8.96
C PHE A 39 -8.20 -4.29 -10.01
N ASP A 40 -7.83 -4.04 -11.26
CA ASP A 40 -8.44 -4.64 -12.43
C ASP A 40 -7.58 -5.82 -12.88
N VAL A 41 -8.23 -6.94 -13.15
CA VAL A 41 -7.57 -8.17 -13.58
C VAL A 41 -8.34 -8.85 -14.71
N TYR A 42 -7.61 -9.31 -15.72
CA TYR A 42 -8.15 -10.12 -16.81
C TYR A 42 -8.11 -11.62 -16.48
N ASN A 43 -9.11 -12.37 -16.95
CA ASN A 43 -9.12 -13.83 -16.94
C ASN A 43 -8.21 -14.38 -18.05
N ASP A 44 -6.94 -14.52 -17.75
CA ASP A 44 -5.92 -15.05 -18.65
C ASP A 44 -5.82 -16.59 -18.65
N THR A 45 -6.73 -17.29 -17.95
CA THR A 45 -6.65 -18.75 -17.74
C THR A 45 -7.01 -19.60 -18.97
N GLY A 46 -7.44 -18.97 -20.06
CA GLY A 46 -7.82 -19.62 -21.32
C GLY A 46 -9.17 -20.34 -21.31
N ALA A 47 -9.93 -20.29 -20.20
CA ALA A 47 -11.34 -20.68 -20.18
C ALA A 47 -12.12 -19.84 -19.16
N GLU A 48 -13.45 -19.95 -19.19
CA GLU A 48 -14.30 -19.25 -18.23
C GLU A 48 -13.95 -19.62 -16.78
N THR A 49 -13.95 -18.60 -15.93
CA THR A 49 -13.74 -18.69 -14.48
C THR A 49 -15.02 -18.26 -13.78
N HIS A 50 -15.19 -18.71 -12.54
CA HIS A 50 -16.45 -18.64 -11.79
C HIS A 50 -16.24 -18.09 -10.38
N GLY A 51 -15.12 -17.41 -10.17
CA GLY A 51 -14.76 -16.80 -8.91
C GLY A 51 -13.32 -16.33 -8.90
N PHE A 52 -12.96 -15.69 -7.80
CA PHE A 52 -11.62 -15.16 -7.57
C PHE A 52 -11.26 -15.32 -6.09
N GLU A 53 -10.00 -15.57 -5.81
CA GLU A 53 -9.44 -15.73 -4.48
C GLU A 53 -8.31 -14.72 -4.27
N ILE A 54 -8.39 -13.99 -3.16
CA ILE A 54 -7.28 -13.24 -2.59
C ILE A 54 -6.85 -14.00 -1.33
N GLU A 55 -5.63 -14.50 -1.31
CA GLU A 55 -5.02 -15.14 -0.16
C GLU A 55 -4.04 -14.18 0.49
N LEU A 56 -4.24 -13.87 1.77
CA LEU A 56 -3.41 -12.97 2.54
C LEU A 56 -2.74 -13.73 3.69
N HIS A 57 -1.44 -13.52 3.88
CA HIS A 57 -0.68 -14.10 4.99
C HIS A 57 -0.30 -13.04 6.03
N GLY A 58 -0.19 -13.43 7.29
CA GLY A 58 0.21 -12.57 8.40
C GLY A 58 -0.89 -11.62 8.91
N VAL A 59 -2.10 -11.73 8.36
CA VAL A 59 -3.31 -10.98 8.75
C VAL A 59 -4.50 -11.93 8.84
N SER A 60 -5.58 -11.47 9.47
CA SER A 60 -6.85 -12.19 9.58
C SER A 60 -8.01 -11.38 8.99
N SER A 61 -9.19 -11.98 8.92
CA SER A 61 -10.42 -11.32 8.51
C SER A 61 -10.76 -10.09 9.37
N ALA A 62 -10.31 -10.05 10.64
CA ALA A 62 -10.50 -8.89 11.53
C ALA A 62 -9.67 -7.66 11.13
N ASP A 63 -8.60 -7.88 10.36
CA ASP A 63 -7.70 -6.82 9.89
C ASP A 63 -8.18 -6.22 8.55
N ILE A 64 -9.19 -6.84 7.92
CA ILE A 64 -9.82 -6.33 6.69
C ILE A 64 -10.94 -5.35 7.08
N SER A 65 -10.74 -4.07 6.76
CA SER A 65 -11.71 -3.02 7.05
C SER A 65 -12.81 -2.91 6.01
N TYR A 66 -12.54 -3.37 4.78
CA TYR A 66 -13.45 -3.25 3.66
C TYR A 66 -13.13 -4.28 2.56
N THR A 67 -14.14 -4.66 1.78
CA THR A 67 -13.97 -5.42 0.53
C THR A 67 -14.86 -4.84 -0.57
N PHE A 68 -14.31 -4.61 -1.77
CA PHE A 68 -15.10 -4.29 -2.95
C PHE A 68 -16.04 -5.46 -3.29
N GLY A 69 -17.26 -5.21 -3.72
CA GLY A 69 -18.23 -6.29 -4.01
C GLY A 69 -19.65 -5.80 -4.11
N GLY A 70 -20.62 -6.60 -3.67
CA GLY A 70 -22.04 -6.29 -3.83
C GLY A 70 -22.46 -6.31 -5.30
N THR A 71 -23.17 -5.30 -5.78
CA THR A 71 -23.64 -5.26 -7.18
C THR A 71 -22.58 -4.75 -8.18
N TYR A 72 -21.36 -4.52 -7.70
CA TYR A 72 -20.30 -3.88 -8.48
C TYR A 72 -19.41 -4.86 -9.25
N ASN A 73 -19.45 -6.15 -8.93
CA ASN A 73 -18.80 -7.22 -9.71
C ASN A 73 -19.77 -8.39 -9.98
N ARG A 74 -19.33 -9.41 -10.75
CA ARG A 74 -20.20 -10.54 -11.13
C ARG A 74 -20.55 -11.45 -9.95
N TYR A 75 -19.69 -11.52 -8.96
CA TYR A 75 -19.72 -12.56 -7.93
C TYR A 75 -20.35 -12.11 -6.61
N GLY A 76 -20.64 -10.83 -6.45
CA GLY A 76 -21.19 -10.29 -5.22
C GLY A 76 -20.12 -9.93 -4.18
N SER A 77 -20.57 -9.82 -2.93
CA SER A 77 -19.68 -9.66 -1.78
C SER A 77 -18.88 -10.94 -1.53
N PRO A 78 -17.59 -10.85 -1.18
CA PRO A 78 -16.79 -12.03 -0.91
C PRO A 78 -17.14 -12.69 0.42
N VAL A 79 -16.71 -13.94 0.57
CA VAL A 79 -16.66 -14.64 1.86
C VAL A 79 -15.22 -14.62 2.36
N MET A 80 -15.02 -14.24 3.62
CA MET A 80 -13.71 -14.28 4.28
C MET A 80 -13.60 -15.55 5.13
N GLU A 81 -12.54 -16.32 4.93
CA GLU A 81 -12.30 -17.60 5.62
C GLU A 81 -10.88 -17.60 6.20
N ASP A 82 -10.78 -17.42 7.52
CA ASP A 82 -9.50 -17.46 8.22
C ASP A 82 -8.87 -18.86 8.20
N PHE A 83 -7.54 -18.89 8.11
CA PHE A 83 -6.73 -20.08 8.29
C PHE A 83 -5.55 -19.78 9.24
N ALA A 84 -4.78 -20.82 9.58
CA ALA A 84 -3.62 -20.64 10.44
C ALA A 84 -2.57 -19.73 9.76
N GLY A 85 -2.49 -18.48 10.23
CA GLY A 85 -1.53 -17.50 9.73
C GLY A 85 -2.02 -16.64 8.56
N GLY A 86 -3.31 -16.69 8.20
CA GLY A 86 -3.82 -15.90 7.07
C GLY A 86 -5.34 -15.93 6.92
N VAL A 87 -5.82 -15.34 5.83
CA VAL A 87 -7.23 -15.30 5.44
C VAL A 87 -7.40 -15.44 3.93
N PHE A 88 -8.42 -16.19 3.51
CA PHE A 88 -8.90 -16.19 2.14
C PHE A 88 -10.08 -15.24 1.99
N VAL A 89 -10.04 -14.35 1.00
CA VAL A 89 -11.17 -13.51 0.56
C VAL A 89 -11.65 -14.04 -0.79
N ARG A 90 -12.82 -14.69 -0.82
CA ARG A 90 -13.29 -15.43 -2.00
C ARG A 90 -14.57 -14.86 -2.57
N TYR A 91 -14.49 -14.47 -3.82
CA TYR A 91 -15.61 -14.12 -4.69
C TYR A 91 -16.04 -15.40 -5.43
N ARG A 92 -17.32 -15.77 -5.33
CA ARG A 92 -17.79 -17.08 -5.83
C ARG A 92 -19.11 -16.94 -6.57
N SER A 93 -19.16 -17.48 -7.78
CA SER A 93 -20.45 -17.72 -8.43
C SER A 93 -21.25 -18.77 -7.67
N SER A 94 -22.56 -18.56 -7.59
CA SER A 94 -23.48 -19.57 -7.08
C SER A 94 -23.65 -20.72 -8.08
N PHE A 95 -23.90 -21.93 -7.57
CA PHE A 95 -24.15 -23.11 -8.40
C PHE A 95 -25.64 -23.49 -8.38
N ASP A 96 -26.25 -23.58 -9.55
CA ASP A 96 -27.59 -24.12 -9.74
C ASP A 96 -27.50 -25.63 -10.00
N ALA A 97 -27.74 -26.43 -8.95
CA ALA A 97 -27.68 -27.88 -9.02
C ALA A 97 -28.79 -28.51 -9.89
N VAL A 98 -29.90 -27.80 -10.12
CA VAL A 98 -30.99 -28.30 -10.98
C VAL A 98 -30.63 -28.12 -12.45
N ALA A 99 -30.09 -26.95 -12.79
CA ALA A 99 -29.61 -26.66 -14.14
C ALA A 99 -28.21 -27.21 -14.45
N GLY A 100 -27.46 -27.63 -13.43
CA GLY A 100 -26.11 -28.18 -13.57
C GLY A 100 -25.09 -27.14 -14.05
N ARG A 101 -25.18 -25.89 -13.57
CA ARG A 101 -24.32 -24.78 -14.01
C ARG A 101 -24.04 -23.77 -12.91
N PHE A 102 -22.91 -23.09 -13.02
CA PHE A 102 -22.67 -21.85 -12.28
C PHE A 102 -23.51 -20.70 -12.87
N LEU A 103 -23.88 -19.74 -12.04
CA LEU A 103 -24.77 -18.65 -12.43
C LEU A 103 -24.05 -17.50 -13.14
N ASP A 104 -22.77 -17.32 -12.84
CA ASP A 104 -21.93 -16.21 -13.28
C ASP A 104 -20.56 -16.73 -13.69
N ALA A 105 -19.99 -16.11 -14.72
CA ALA A 105 -18.65 -16.43 -15.19
C ALA A 105 -17.94 -15.19 -15.72
N THR A 106 -16.64 -15.09 -15.46
CA THR A 106 -15.76 -14.16 -16.17
C THR A 106 -15.29 -14.85 -17.46
N PRO A 107 -15.64 -14.32 -18.64
CA PRO A 107 -15.26 -14.93 -19.91
C PRO A 107 -13.76 -14.80 -20.18
N VAL A 108 -13.26 -15.49 -21.20
CA VAL A 108 -11.91 -15.25 -21.72
C VAL A 108 -11.92 -13.92 -22.47
N PRO A 109 -11.02 -12.97 -22.17
CA PRO A 109 -10.95 -11.70 -22.87
C PRO A 109 -10.57 -11.90 -24.34
N THR A 110 -11.23 -11.17 -25.23
CA THR A 110 -10.85 -11.11 -26.65
C THR A 110 -9.61 -10.25 -26.90
N SER A 111 -9.37 -9.29 -26.00
CA SER A 111 -8.19 -8.41 -25.96
C SER A 111 -7.99 -7.91 -24.54
N MET A 112 -6.73 -7.71 -24.14
CA MET A 112 -6.38 -7.07 -22.88
C MET A 112 -5.74 -5.73 -23.19
N SER A 113 -6.32 -4.65 -22.68
CA SER A 113 -5.83 -3.27 -22.84
C SER A 113 -5.77 -2.61 -21.47
N ALA A 114 -5.00 -1.53 -21.36
CA ALA A 114 -5.00 -0.71 -20.16
C ALA A 114 -6.44 -0.37 -19.75
N THR A 115 -6.74 -0.59 -18.48
CA THR A 115 -8.10 -0.42 -17.94
C THR A 115 -8.26 0.88 -17.19
N ASP A 116 -7.16 1.62 -17.06
CA ASP A 116 -6.97 2.80 -16.21
C ASP A 116 -7.28 2.56 -14.72
N GLY A 117 -7.52 1.31 -14.31
CA GLY A 117 -7.96 0.96 -12.96
C GLY A 117 -9.47 1.10 -12.72
N HIS A 118 -10.31 1.11 -13.75
CA HIS A 118 -11.76 1.33 -13.59
C HIS A 118 -12.65 0.67 -14.63
N SER A 119 -12.08 -0.02 -15.61
CA SER A 119 -12.89 -0.52 -16.72
C SER A 119 -13.59 -1.84 -16.39
N CYS A 120 -13.20 -2.51 -15.29
CA CYS A 120 -13.55 -3.90 -15.03
C CYS A 120 -14.60 -4.14 -13.95
N TRP A 121 -15.58 -3.23 -13.81
CA TRP A 121 -16.70 -3.40 -12.87
C TRP A 121 -18.05 -3.07 -13.54
N SER A 122 -19.17 -3.34 -12.85
CA SER A 122 -20.51 -3.25 -13.45
C SER A 122 -20.93 -1.84 -13.89
N GLY A 123 -20.35 -0.79 -13.31
CA GLY A 123 -20.50 0.60 -13.75
C GLY A 123 -19.32 1.13 -14.59
N GLY A 124 -18.32 0.29 -14.86
CA GLY A 124 -17.17 0.61 -15.69
C GLY A 124 -17.51 0.74 -17.17
N GLY A 125 -16.50 1.09 -17.98
CA GLY A 125 -16.62 1.35 -19.42
C GLY A 125 -17.31 0.24 -20.25
N ALA A 126 -17.64 0.59 -21.51
CA ALA A 126 -18.67 0.00 -22.40
C ALA A 126 -18.61 -1.51 -22.76
N GLY A 127 -17.92 -2.36 -22.02
CA GLY A 127 -17.76 -3.78 -22.34
C GLY A 127 -17.69 -4.74 -21.14
N TYR A 128 -17.91 -4.29 -19.90
CA TYR A 128 -17.67 -5.10 -18.70
C TYR A 128 -18.19 -6.55 -18.81
N LEU A 129 -19.45 -6.76 -19.20
CA LEU A 129 -20.05 -8.10 -19.26
C LEU A 129 -19.29 -9.08 -20.17
N GLY A 130 -18.69 -8.58 -21.27
CA GLY A 130 -17.96 -9.39 -22.24
C GLY A 130 -16.44 -9.19 -22.23
N SER A 131 -15.91 -8.34 -21.33
CA SER A 131 -14.50 -7.94 -21.34
C SER A 131 -13.55 -9.05 -20.90
N GLY A 132 -14.04 -10.02 -20.13
CA GLY A 132 -13.20 -11.02 -19.48
C GLY A 132 -12.33 -10.44 -18.36
N CYS A 133 -12.69 -9.28 -17.82
CA CYS A 133 -12.04 -8.70 -16.65
C CYS A 133 -13.00 -8.46 -15.48
N GLU A 134 -12.41 -8.36 -14.29
CA GLU A 134 -13.06 -8.07 -13.02
C GLU A 134 -12.29 -7.01 -12.24
N HIS A 135 -13.00 -6.37 -11.32
CA HIS A 135 -12.48 -5.41 -10.37
C HIS A 135 -12.67 -5.98 -8.97
N PHE A 136 -11.59 -6.00 -8.21
CA PHE A 136 -11.58 -6.44 -6.81
C PHE A 136 -10.81 -5.45 -5.97
N GLY A 137 -11.00 -5.53 -4.66
CA GLY A 137 -10.24 -4.70 -3.75
C GLY A 137 -10.60 -4.92 -2.31
N LEU A 138 -9.71 -4.45 -1.44
CA LEU A 138 -9.88 -4.53 0.00
C LEU A 138 -9.12 -3.41 0.70
N GLY A 139 -9.58 -3.09 1.90
CA GLY A 139 -8.86 -2.24 2.84
C GLY A 139 -8.25 -3.09 3.95
N LEU A 140 -7.00 -2.81 4.31
CA LEU A 140 -6.31 -3.45 5.43
C LEU A 140 -5.93 -2.43 6.49
N ASN A 141 -6.14 -2.81 7.75
CA ASN A 141 -5.64 -2.07 8.92
C ASN A 141 -4.21 -2.48 9.30
N GLN A 142 -3.69 -3.55 8.69
CA GLN A 142 -2.36 -4.08 8.91
C GLN A 142 -1.80 -4.64 7.60
N ASN A 143 -0.51 -4.44 7.33
CA ASN A 143 0.15 -5.00 6.17
C ASN A 143 0.14 -6.54 6.19
N ALA A 144 -0.32 -7.14 5.09
CA ALA A 144 -0.10 -8.56 4.83
C ALA A 144 1.40 -8.81 4.56
N THR A 145 1.88 -9.98 4.95
CA THR A 145 3.27 -10.41 4.68
C THR A 145 3.44 -11.00 3.30
N GLN A 146 2.37 -11.57 2.72
CA GLN A 146 2.29 -12.09 1.35
C GLN A 146 0.84 -11.98 0.86
N THR A 147 0.67 -11.73 -0.43
CA THR A 147 -0.62 -11.66 -1.10
C THR A 147 -0.56 -12.48 -2.38
N TYR A 148 -1.50 -13.42 -2.54
CA TYR A 148 -1.65 -14.18 -3.78
C TYR A 148 -3.06 -14.00 -4.35
N TYR A 149 -3.12 -13.96 -5.68
CA TYR A 149 -4.35 -13.75 -6.43
C TYR A 149 -4.57 -14.92 -7.38
N ARG A 150 -5.77 -15.53 -7.35
CA ARG A 150 -6.08 -16.69 -8.19
C ARG A 150 -7.49 -16.64 -8.75
N TRP A 151 -7.60 -16.98 -10.02
CA TRP A 151 -8.87 -17.31 -10.63
C TRP A 151 -9.37 -18.66 -10.14
N LEU A 152 -10.69 -18.77 -9.93
CA LEU A 152 -11.34 -20.02 -9.54
C LEU A 152 -12.16 -20.58 -10.71
N ARG A 153 -12.01 -21.87 -11.01
CA ARG A 153 -12.86 -22.58 -11.98
C ARG A 153 -13.81 -23.52 -11.25
N GLY A 154 -15.04 -23.56 -11.73
CA GLY A 154 -16.07 -24.44 -11.26
C GLY A 154 -16.00 -25.82 -11.90
N ASP A 155 -16.20 -26.85 -11.09
CA ASP A 155 -16.47 -28.21 -11.53
C ASP A 155 -17.99 -28.47 -11.45
N VAL A 156 -18.64 -28.56 -12.60
CA VAL A 156 -20.09 -28.77 -12.71
C VAL A 156 -20.57 -30.11 -12.15
N SER A 157 -19.67 -31.09 -12.00
CA SER A 157 -20.04 -32.40 -11.43
C SER A 157 -20.16 -32.37 -9.91
N THR A 158 -19.44 -31.46 -9.25
CA THR A 158 -19.42 -31.32 -7.79
C THR A 158 -20.04 -30.01 -7.29
N GLY A 159 -20.18 -29.01 -8.16
CA GLY A 159 -20.58 -27.65 -7.79
C GLY A 159 -19.49 -26.88 -7.03
N LEU A 160 -18.25 -27.39 -7.00
CA LEU A 160 -17.15 -26.80 -6.24
C LEU A 160 -16.27 -25.91 -7.12
N LEU A 161 -15.64 -24.92 -6.49
CA LEU A 161 -14.68 -24.00 -7.09
C LEU A 161 -13.26 -24.33 -6.63
N SER A 162 -12.30 -24.29 -7.54
CA SER A 162 -10.87 -24.51 -7.24
C SER A 162 -9.98 -23.57 -8.03
N ALA A 163 -8.82 -23.21 -7.48
CA ALA A 163 -7.87 -22.34 -8.15
C ALA A 163 -7.35 -22.97 -9.45
N VAL A 164 -7.18 -22.14 -10.49
CA VAL A 164 -6.67 -22.56 -11.80
C VAL A 164 -5.64 -21.56 -12.32
N GLY A 165 -4.72 -22.05 -13.17
CA GLY A 165 -3.62 -21.25 -13.69
C GLY A 165 -2.50 -21.04 -12.66
N SER A 166 -1.61 -20.10 -12.97
CA SER A 166 -0.65 -19.56 -12.00
C SER A 166 -1.28 -18.43 -11.17
N ASN A 167 -0.56 -17.99 -10.13
CA ASN A 167 -0.90 -16.73 -9.46
C ASN A 167 -0.94 -15.59 -10.50
N VAL A 168 -1.94 -14.73 -10.38
CA VAL A 168 -2.04 -13.51 -11.19
C VAL A 168 -0.83 -12.63 -10.90
N GLN A 169 -0.16 -12.17 -11.95
CA GLN A 169 1.08 -11.40 -11.87
C GLN A 169 0.81 -9.89 -11.68
N ILE A 170 0.05 -9.53 -10.64
CA ILE A 170 -0.20 -8.15 -10.21
C ILE A 170 0.25 -8.06 -8.77
N ALA A 171 1.31 -7.30 -8.50
CA ALA A 171 1.83 -7.17 -7.15
C ALA A 171 0.97 -6.25 -6.28
N ALA A 172 0.81 -6.61 -5.01
CA ALA A 172 0.13 -5.81 -4.01
C ALA A 172 1.14 -4.94 -3.24
N PRO A 173 0.94 -3.61 -3.14
CA PRO A 173 1.86 -2.75 -2.41
C PRO A 173 1.69 -2.87 -0.90
N VAL A 174 2.82 -2.89 -0.22
CA VAL A 174 2.94 -2.78 1.24
C VAL A 174 3.38 -1.36 1.58
N TRP A 175 2.65 -0.69 2.47
CA TRP A 175 2.93 0.70 2.86
C TRP A 175 3.63 0.78 4.22
N ASN A 176 4.74 1.50 4.29
CA ASN A 176 5.54 1.67 5.50
C ASN A 176 5.77 3.17 5.79
N ILE A 177 5.90 3.52 7.07
CA ILE A 177 6.55 4.77 7.48
C ILE A 177 7.94 4.40 7.95
N VAL A 178 8.97 4.83 7.22
CA VAL A 178 10.36 4.51 7.52
C VAL A 178 10.99 5.69 8.26
N PRO A 179 11.47 5.50 9.50
CA PRO A 179 12.23 6.52 10.21
C PRO A 179 13.52 6.88 9.47
N PRO A 180 13.95 8.14 9.51
CA PRO A 180 15.14 8.57 8.80
C PRO A 180 16.40 8.04 9.50
N ALA A 181 17.40 7.64 8.71
CA ALA A 181 18.70 7.22 9.23
C ALA A 181 19.47 8.39 9.88
N ASP A 182 19.28 9.60 9.36
CA ASP A 182 19.70 10.84 10.00
C ASP A 182 18.54 11.37 10.87
N PRO A 183 18.71 11.48 12.20
CA PRO A 183 17.66 11.99 13.10
C PRO A 183 17.15 13.40 12.78
N VAL A 184 17.85 14.17 11.94
CA VAL A 184 17.46 15.52 11.53
C VAL A 184 16.64 15.52 10.23
N ALA A 185 16.69 14.44 9.44
CA ALA A 185 15.84 14.30 8.26
C ALA A 185 14.40 13.95 8.65
N PRO A 186 13.39 14.19 7.79
CA PRO A 186 12.02 13.75 8.03
C PRO A 186 11.87 12.24 7.73
N PRO A 187 10.91 11.53 8.37
CA PRO A 187 10.56 10.17 7.97
C PRO A 187 10.01 10.13 6.53
N VAL A 188 10.06 8.97 5.89
CA VAL A 188 9.55 8.77 4.53
C VAL A 188 8.33 7.84 4.54
N VAL A 189 7.35 8.13 3.68
CA VAL A 189 6.33 7.15 3.29
C VAL A 189 6.94 6.28 2.20
N GLN A 190 6.90 4.98 2.39
CA GLN A 190 7.43 3.99 1.47
C GLN A 190 6.29 3.07 1.01
N ALA A 191 6.16 2.86 -0.31
CA ALA A 191 5.42 1.71 -0.82
C ALA A 191 6.40 0.75 -1.45
N VAL A 192 6.18 -0.53 -1.18
CA VAL A 192 7.00 -1.62 -1.69
C VAL A 192 6.09 -2.59 -2.43
N ILE A 193 6.38 -2.88 -3.69
CA ILE A 193 5.83 -4.04 -4.39
C ILE A 193 6.95 -5.05 -4.62
N ALA A 194 6.60 -6.33 -4.53
CA ALA A 194 7.52 -7.44 -4.77
C ALA A 194 6.95 -8.39 -5.84
N PRO A 195 7.78 -8.93 -6.75
CA PRO A 195 7.35 -9.82 -7.81
C PRO A 195 7.01 -11.18 -7.23
N GLU A 196 6.24 -11.96 -7.98
CA GLU A 196 6.00 -13.35 -7.61
C GLU A 196 7.35 -14.09 -7.52
N PRO A 197 7.60 -14.85 -6.44
CA PRO A 197 8.85 -15.60 -6.31
C PRO A 197 9.10 -16.51 -7.51
N ALA A 198 10.37 -16.57 -7.94
CA ALA A 198 10.77 -17.46 -9.03
C ALA A 198 10.43 -18.92 -8.71
N ARG A 199 9.88 -19.65 -9.68
CA ARG A 199 9.58 -21.09 -9.54
C ARG A 199 10.85 -21.90 -9.31
N ASP A 200 11.91 -21.53 -10.00
CA ASP A 200 13.27 -22.02 -9.78
C ASP A 200 14.02 -20.97 -8.97
N ARG A 201 14.32 -21.27 -7.71
CA ARG A 201 14.91 -20.30 -6.77
C ARG A 201 16.40 -20.05 -7.02
N ASP A 202 17.01 -20.80 -7.97
CA ASP A 202 18.39 -20.62 -8.41
C ASP A 202 18.51 -19.68 -9.63
N ARG A 203 17.40 -19.28 -10.26
CA ARG A 203 17.34 -18.40 -11.43
C ARG A 203 16.39 -17.22 -11.18
N PHE A 204 16.43 -16.22 -12.05
CA PHE A 204 15.45 -15.14 -12.01
C PHE A 204 14.06 -15.64 -12.42
N GLY A 205 13.03 -14.97 -11.90
CA GLY A 205 11.63 -15.23 -12.23
C GLY A 205 11.23 -14.70 -13.61
N GLU A 206 9.94 -14.75 -13.93
CA GLU A 206 9.43 -14.08 -15.12
C GLU A 206 9.46 -12.56 -14.91
N ALA A 207 9.99 -11.81 -15.87
CA ALA A 207 10.05 -10.37 -15.81
C ALA A 207 8.74 -9.73 -16.29
N GLN A 208 8.49 -8.54 -15.75
CA GLN A 208 7.38 -7.67 -16.12
C GLN A 208 7.88 -6.25 -16.29
N TRP A 209 7.20 -5.48 -17.14
CA TRP A 209 7.30 -4.03 -17.09
C TRP A 209 6.23 -3.49 -16.16
N VAL A 210 6.62 -2.60 -15.24
CA VAL A 210 5.71 -1.89 -14.36
C VAL A 210 5.75 -0.41 -14.69
N LYS A 211 4.59 0.17 -14.97
CA LYS A 211 4.39 1.62 -15.11
C LYS A 211 3.71 2.16 -13.86
N VAL A 212 4.32 3.16 -13.22
CA VAL A 212 3.82 3.74 -11.98
C VAL A 212 3.35 5.17 -12.21
N PHE A 213 2.22 5.50 -11.60
CA PHE A 213 1.59 6.80 -11.57
C PHE A 213 1.39 7.22 -10.12
N THR A 214 1.72 8.47 -9.76
CA THR A 214 1.60 8.98 -8.39
C THR A 214 0.77 10.26 -8.35
N THR A 215 -0.10 10.37 -7.33
CA THR A 215 -0.85 11.59 -7.01
C THR A 215 -1.02 11.73 -5.48
N GLU A 216 -1.08 12.96 -4.99
CA GLU A 216 -1.26 13.32 -3.58
C GLU A 216 -2.50 14.17 -3.36
N ILE A 217 -3.20 13.96 -2.25
CA ILE A 217 -4.48 14.62 -1.97
C ILE A 217 -4.54 15.21 -0.55
N GLU A 218 -5.17 16.38 -0.41
CA GLU A 218 -5.32 17.18 0.82
C GLU A 218 -6.31 16.60 1.85
N ARG A 219 -6.86 15.42 1.57
CA ARG A 219 -7.81 14.69 2.43
C ARG A 219 -7.56 13.19 2.40
N GLU A 220 -8.12 12.51 3.39
CA GLU A 220 -8.22 11.05 3.38
C GLU A 220 -9.12 10.60 2.21
N VAL A 221 -8.85 9.41 1.69
CA VAL A 221 -9.60 8.80 0.60
C VAL A 221 -10.21 7.46 1.04
N GLU A 222 -11.38 7.15 0.52
CA GLU A 222 -12.08 5.87 0.71
C GLU A 222 -11.77 4.88 -0.42
N LEU A 223 -12.00 3.59 -0.23
CA LEU A 223 -11.66 2.57 -1.24
C LEU A 223 -12.49 2.76 -2.51
N GLU A 224 -13.76 3.12 -2.36
CA GLU A 224 -14.68 3.42 -3.45
C GLU A 224 -14.22 4.63 -4.28
N GLU A 225 -13.36 5.47 -3.71
CA GLU A 225 -12.75 6.60 -4.42
C GLU A 225 -11.49 6.21 -5.18
N LEU A 226 -10.93 5.02 -4.93
CA LEU A 226 -9.86 4.43 -5.73
C LEU A 226 -10.43 3.73 -6.96
N LEU A 227 -11.29 4.44 -7.67
CA LEU A 227 -11.90 4.07 -8.93
C LEU A 227 -11.55 5.17 -9.95
N SER A 228 -11.04 4.81 -11.13
CA SER A 228 -10.59 5.78 -12.13
C SER A 228 -11.70 6.57 -12.86
N ASP A 229 -12.95 6.63 -12.38
CA ASP A 229 -13.90 7.71 -12.70
C ASP A 229 -13.90 8.83 -11.65
N ASN A 230 -13.28 8.59 -10.49
CA ASN A 230 -13.00 9.59 -9.47
C ASN A 230 -11.75 10.41 -9.83
N ASN A 231 -11.77 11.72 -9.58
CA ASN A 231 -10.64 12.63 -9.85
C ASN A 231 -9.45 12.40 -8.90
N VAL A 232 -9.65 11.52 -7.91
CA VAL A 232 -8.67 11.05 -6.94
C VAL A 232 -7.66 10.07 -7.56
N VAL A 233 -8.08 9.22 -8.50
CA VAL A 233 -7.20 8.23 -9.13
C VAL A 233 -6.43 8.87 -10.30
N PRO A 234 -5.09 8.70 -10.34
CA PRO A 234 -4.27 9.24 -11.41
C PRO A 234 -4.62 8.69 -12.82
N ARG A 235 -4.71 9.55 -13.86
CA ARG A 235 -5.08 9.22 -15.26
C ARG A 235 -4.25 9.94 -16.35
N GLU A 236 -3.01 10.32 -16.09
CA GLU A 236 -2.10 11.13 -16.95
C GLU A 236 -2.16 12.66 -16.81
N GLN A 237 -3.33 13.30 -16.64
CA GLN A 237 -3.41 14.78 -16.54
C GLN A 237 -3.22 15.35 -15.11
N SER A 238 -3.26 14.51 -14.08
CA SER A 238 -3.10 14.90 -12.67
C SER A 238 -1.84 14.30 -12.02
N GLU A 239 -1.02 13.59 -12.78
CA GLU A 239 0.18 12.89 -12.29
C GLU A 239 1.26 13.89 -11.86
N THR A 240 1.91 13.59 -10.74
CA THR A 240 3.17 14.23 -10.41
C THR A 240 4.36 13.52 -11.05
N GLU A 241 4.29 12.19 -11.21
CA GLU A 241 5.40 11.35 -11.69
C GLU A 241 4.87 10.13 -12.47
N ILE A 242 5.53 9.80 -13.60
CA ILE A 242 5.33 8.55 -14.35
C ILE A 242 6.68 7.87 -14.49
N GLU A 243 6.78 6.62 -14.04
CA GLU A 243 8.02 5.84 -14.11
C GLU A 243 7.78 4.45 -14.70
N TRP A 244 8.68 3.98 -15.56
CA TRP A 244 8.77 2.58 -15.95
C TRP A 244 9.90 1.91 -15.21
N ARG A 245 9.73 0.64 -14.83
CA ARG A 245 10.78 -0.19 -14.21
C ARG A 245 10.63 -1.64 -14.66
N ILE A 246 11.75 -2.32 -14.88
CA ILE A 246 11.74 -3.78 -14.91
C ILE A 246 11.42 -4.33 -13.52
N PHE A 247 10.65 -5.40 -13.47
CA PHE A 247 10.19 -6.02 -12.24
C PHE A 247 10.32 -7.53 -12.35
N GLN A 248 11.25 -8.11 -11.60
CA GLN A 248 11.63 -9.51 -11.75
C GLN A 248 12.21 -10.05 -10.44
N ALA A 249 11.77 -11.23 -10.00
CA ALA A 249 12.32 -11.85 -8.78
C ALA A 249 13.76 -12.35 -9.01
N ALA A 250 14.73 -11.94 -8.19
CA ALA A 250 16.05 -12.55 -8.17
C ALA A 250 16.11 -13.90 -7.44
N PRO A 251 17.12 -14.72 -7.74
CA PRO A 251 17.41 -15.96 -7.01
C PRO A 251 17.91 -15.71 -5.57
N GLU A 252 17.60 -16.64 -4.67
CA GLU A 252 17.89 -16.52 -3.21
C GLU A 252 19.37 -16.31 -2.88
N ASN A 253 20.25 -16.79 -3.75
CA ASN A 253 21.70 -16.79 -3.54
C ASN A 253 22.39 -15.49 -4.01
N LYS A 254 21.73 -14.62 -4.80
CA LYS A 254 22.24 -13.29 -5.15
C LYS A 254 21.93 -12.32 -4.00
N LYS A 255 22.93 -12.00 -3.17
CA LYS A 255 22.83 -10.90 -2.17
C LYS A 255 23.17 -9.57 -2.82
N GLY A 256 22.26 -8.59 -2.72
CA GLY A 256 22.48 -7.23 -3.21
C GLY A 256 22.10 -7.01 -4.68
N GLY A 257 21.23 -7.83 -5.26
CA GLY A 257 20.55 -7.48 -6.52
C GLY A 257 19.53 -6.38 -6.23
N GLY A 258 19.80 -5.14 -6.63
CA GLY A 258 18.72 -4.20 -6.86
C GLY A 258 17.97 -4.67 -8.11
N GLY A 259 16.64 -4.85 -8.01
CA GLY A 259 15.81 -5.32 -9.14
C GLY A 259 14.53 -6.07 -8.73
N ASP A 260 14.50 -6.62 -7.51
CA ASP A 260 13.37 -7.46 -7.08
C ASP A 260 12.20 -6.62 -6.64
N GLU A 261 12.38 -5.85 -5.57
CA GLU A 261 11.33 -5.00 -5.02
C GLU A 261 11.41 -3.61 -5.62
N LEU A 262 10.26 -3.08 -6.05
CA LEU A 262 10.15 -1.68 -6.39
C LEU A 262 9.78 -0.91 -5.13
N ILE A 263 10.73 -0.13 -4.63
CA ILE A 263 10.61 0.70 -3.44
C ILE A 263 10.44 2.15 -3.89
N LEU A 264 9.29 2.72 -3.56
CA LEU A 264 8.95 4.10 -3.90
C LEU A 264 8.80 4.91 -2.63
N GLU A 265 9.72 5.84 -2.40
CA GLU A 265 9.79 6.65 -1.18
C GLU A 265 9.42 8.10 -1.45
N GLN A 266 8.76 8.71 -0.48
CA GLN A 266 8.51 10.14 -0.48
C GLN A 266 8.67 10.71 0.93
N PRO A 267 9.51 11.75 1.12
CA PRO A 267 9.65 12.41 2.41
C PRO A 267 8.33 13.00 2.90
N LEU A 268 7.97 12.73 4.16
CA LEU A 268 6.75 13.29 4.77
C LEU A 268 6.79 14.80 4.89
N ALA A 269 7.97 15.42 4.93
CA ALA A 269 8.09 16.87 4.90
C ALA A 269 7.58 17.48 3.59
N GLU A 270 7.63 16.73 2.48
CA GLU A 270 7.17 17.16 1.16
C GLU A 270 5.65 17.04 1.02
N PHE A 271 4.99 16.27 1.89
CA PHE A 271 3.53 16.15 1.92
C PHE A 271 2.81 17.43 2.34
N GLY A 272 3.44 18.38 3.03
CA GLY A 272 2.76 19.64 3.42
C GLY A 272 1.43 19.41 4.17
N ASP A 273 0.30 19.80 3.55
CA ASP A 273 -1.07 19.61 4.05
C ASP A 273 -1.80 18.37 3.50
N LYS A 274 -1.13 17.58 2.64
CA LYS A 274 -1.64 16.34 2.07
C LYS A 274 -1.87 15.29 3.16
N LYS A 275 -2.94 14.51 2.99
CA LYS A 275 -3.37 13.46 3.93
C LYS A 275 -3.42 12.08 3.29
N SER A 276 -3.25 11.97 1.98
CA SER A 276 -3.17 10.69 1.29
C SER A 276 -2.23 10.75 0.10
N ILE A 277 -1.60 9.61 -0.16
CA ILE A 277 -0.84 9.32 -1.38
C ILE A 277 -1.51 8.14 -2.07
N ILE A 278 -1.65 8.26 -3.39
CA ILE A 278 -2.25 7.24 -4.25
C ILE A 278 -1.24 6.88 -5.33
N ARG A 279 -1.05 5.58 -5.52
CA ARG A 279 -0.22 5.03 -6.59
C ARG A 279 -1.01 4.06 -7.42
N ARG A 280 -0.95 4.23 -8.74
CA ARG A 280 -1.46 3.25 -9.71
C ARG A 280 -0.28 2.59 -10.39
N TYR A 281 -0.25 1.26 -10.33
CA TYR A 281 0.73 0.40 -10.98
C TYR A 281 0.03 -0.31 -12.12
N GLU A 282 0.58 -0.23 -13.33
CA GLU A 282 0.16 -1.02 -14.47
C GLU A 282 1.22 -2.07 -14.77
N PHE A 283 0.81 -3.31 -14.97
CA PHE A 283 1.69 -4.45 -15.21
C PHE A 283 1.56 -4.93 -16.64
N TYR A 284 2.70 -5.13 -17.31
CA TYR A 284 2.79 -5.59 -18.69
C TYR A 284 3.76 -6.77 -18.78
N GLU A 285 3.49 -7.70 -19.70
CA GLU A 285 4.43 -8.78 -20.02
C GLU A 285 5.76 -8.20 -20.54
N TYR A 286 6.89 -8.81 -20.16
CA TYR A 286 8.19 -8.53 -20.77
C TYR A 286 8.38 -9.43 -22.01
N LEU A 287 8.61 -8.82 -23.17
CA LEU A 287 8.88 -9.52 -24.44
C LEU A 287 10.35 -9.41 -24.89
N GLY A 288 11.19 -8.77 -24.08
CA GLY A 288 12.61 -8.66 -24.38
C GLY A 288 13.36 -9.98 -24.21
N GLN A 289 14.69 -9.90 -24.30
CA GLN A 289 15.53 -11.10 -24.19
C GLN A 289 15.85 -11.41 -22.74
N TYR A 290 15.95 -12.69 -22.42
CA TYR A 290 16.50 -13.15 -21.16
C TYR A 290 17.93 -13.62 -21.35
N ASP A 291 18.75 -13.45 -20.32
CA ASP A 291 20.03 -14.14 -20.22
C ASP A 291 19.79 -15.66 -20.23
N ALA A 292 20.50 -16.37 -21.11
CA ALA A 292 20.28 -17.79 -21.32
C ALA A 292 20.75 -18.65 -20.13
N GLU A 293 21.65 -18.15 -19.29
CA GLU A 293 22.21 -18.85 -18.14
C GLU A 293 21.30 -18.68 -16.92
N ASP A 294 21.01 -17.45 -16.50
CA ASP A 294 20.31 -17.18 -15.23
C ASP A 294 18.89 -16.63 -15.37
N HIS A 295 18.41 -16.42 -16.59
CA HIS A 295 17.07 -15.90 -16.89
C HIS A 295 16.86 -14.43 -16.46
N GLU A 296 17.93 -13.66 -16.22
CA GLU A 296 17.83 -12.22 -15.94
C GLU A 296 17.32 -11.47 -17.19
N ALA A 297 16.42 -10.50 -17.02
CA ALA A 297 15.93 -9.68 -18.14
C ALA A 297 17.05 -8.80 -18.71
N LEU A 298 17.19 -8.77 -20.04
CA LEU A 298 18.18 -7.98 -20.75
C LEU A 298 17.50 -6.79 -21.43
N CYS A 299 17.41 -5.68 -20.68
CA CYS A 299 16.79 -4.44 -21.16
C CYS A 299 17.54 -3.85 -22.36
N ALA A 300 16.82 -3.36 -23.37
CA ALA A 300 17.39 -2.89 -24.62
C ALA A 300 18.26 -1.62 -24.48
N VAL A 301 17.79 -0.67 -23.67
CA VAL A 301 18.48 0.62 -23.40
C VAL A 301 18.91 0.67 -21.95
N ASP A 302 17.93 0.72 -21.06
CA ASP A 302 18.05 0.64 -19.61
C ASP A 302 16.79 -0.02 -19.05
N CYS A 303 16.84 -0.39 -17.77
CA CYS A 303 15.74 -1.10 -17.12
C CYS A 303 14.68 -0.16 -16.52
N ASP A 304 14.60 1.05 -17.04
CA ASP A 304 13.60 2.06 -16.70
C ASP A 304 13.00 2.82 -17.89
N THR A 305 13.43 2.50 -19.11
CA THR A 305 12.91 3.05 -20.35
C THR A 305 12.67 1.90 -21.34
N PRO A 306 11.47 1.30 -21.34
CA PRO A 306 11.17 0.19 -22.25
C PRO A 306 11.15 0.66 -23.71
N GLU A 307 11.71 -0.16 -24.60
CA GLU A 307 11.41 -0.05 -26.02
C GLU A 307 10.03 -0.67 -26.33
N GLU A 308 9.32 -0.15 -27.33
CA GLU A 308 7.94 -0.59 -27.65
C GLU A 308 7.83 -2.11 -27.89
N TRP A 309 8.88 -2.73 -28.43
CA TRP A 309 8.93 -4.17 -28.70
C TRP A 309 9.24 -5.04 -27.47
N GLU A 310 9.71 -4.45 -26.37
CA GLU A 310 9.90 -5.15 -25.10
C GLU A 310 8.62 -5.21 -24.26
N ILE A 311 7.62 -4.38 -24.61
CA ILE A 311 6.34 -4.30 -23.90
C ILE A 311 5.35 -5.27 -24.54
N GLY A 312 4.92 -6.25 -23.74
CA GLY A 312 3.91 -7.21 -24.14
C GLY A 312 2.49 -6.79 -23.75
N ARG A 313 1.65 -7.81 -23.63
CA ARG A 313 0.24 -7.64 -23.29
C ARG A 313 0.09 -7.05 -21.90
N TYR A 314 -0.94 -6.21 -21.73
CA TYR A 314 -1.37 -5.71 -20.43
C TYR A 314 -1.90 -6.86 -19.55
N ILE A 315 -1.43 -6.93 -18.31
CA ILE A 315 -1.80 -7.98 -17.34
C ILE A 315 -2.92 -7.47 -16.44
N GLY A 316 -2.77 -6.25 -15.94
CA GLY A 316 -3.72 -5.61 -15.03
C GLY A 316 -3.14 -4.39 -14.34
N SER A 317 -3.91 -3.79 -13.45
CA SER A 317 -3.46 -2.62 -12.67
C SER A 317 -3.82 -2.77 -11.21
N GLN A 318 -2.94 -2.29 -10.34
CA GLN A 318 -3.19 -2.13 -8.91
C GLN A 318 -3.22 -0.64 -8.58
N MET A 319 -4.26 -0.18 -7.91
CA MET A 319 -4.36 1.16 -7.34
C MET A 319 -4.33 1.00 -5.84
N ALA A 320 -3.41 1.71 -5.20
CA ALA A 320 -3.31 1.68 -3.77
C ALA A 320 -3.17 3.07 -3.19
N ALA A 321 -3.72 3.23 -2.00
CA ALA A 321 -3.59 4.47 -1.24
C ALA A 321 -3.17 4.19 0.20
N ALA A 322 -2.43 5.15 0.74
CA ALA A 322 -2.12 5.25 2.15
C ALA A 322 -2.72 6.55 2.70
N ASN A 323 -3.59 6.42 3.70
CA ASN A 323 -4.07 7.56 4.48
C ASN A 323 -3.10 7.85 5.62
N LEU A 324 -2.64 9.11 5.70
CA LEU A 324 -1.67 9.59 6.68
C LEU A 324 -2.38 10.37 7.78
N ALA A 325 -2.23 9.94 9.03
CA ALA A 325 -2.63 10.77 10.16
C ALA A 325 -1.58 11.86 10.40
N ALA A 326 -2.03 13.11 10.55
CA ALA A 326 -1.17 14.18 11.04
C ALA A 326 -0.61 13.78 12.41
N ALA A 327 0.71 13.87 12.58
CA ALA A 327 1.34 13.74 13.88
C ALA A 327 0.62 14.69 14.86
N ALA A 328 0.12 14.16 15.99
CA ALA A 328 -0.48 15.02 17.01
C ALA A 328 0.53 16.12 17.38
N PRO A 329 0.13 17.40 17.44
CA PRO A 329 1.06 18.46 17.81
C PRO A 329 1.60 18.15 19.20
N VAL A 330 2.91 17.95 19.28
CA VAL A 330 3.62 17.84 20.56
C VAL A 330 3.37 19.16 21.29
N PRO A 331 2.87 19.17 22.54
CA PRO A 331 2.66 20.41 23.26
C PRO A 331 3.99 21.14 23.39
N GLU A 332 4.03 22.38 22.92
CA GLU A 332 5.18 23.28 23.04
C GLU A 332 5.81 23.18 24.45
N PRO A 333 7.14 23.30 24.62
CA PRO A 333 7.80 23.24 25.92
C PRO A 333 7.20 24.21 26.94
N SER A 334 6.67 25.35 26.47
CA SER A 334 5.94 26.32 27.27
C SER A 334 4.65 25.75 27.88
N THR A 335 3.95 24.85 27.19
CA THR A 335 2.74 24.15 27.67
C THR A 335 3.09 23.21 28.81
N TRP A 336 4.19 22.46 28.71
CA TRP A 336 4.68 21.60 29.79
C TRP A 336 5.17 22.39 31.01
N LEU A 337 5.89 23.49 30.78
CA LEU A 337 6.29 24.43 31.83
C LEU A 337 5.08 25.04 32.53
N SER A 338 4.04 25.41 31.77
CA SER A 338 2.78 25.93 32.31
C SER A 338 2.04 24.89 33.14
N MET A 339 2.02 23.64 32.67
CA MET A 339 1.33 22.53 33.35
C MET A 339 2.08 22.13 34.64
N MET A 340 3.41 22.05 34.60
CA MET A 340 4.27 21.80 35.76
C MET A 340 4.21 22.96 36.77
N ALA A 341 4.21 24.22 36.30
CA ALA A 341 4.00 25.38 37.16
C ALA A 341 2.61 25.38 37.80
N GLY A 342 1.57 25.00 37.05
CA GLY A 342 0.21 24.86 37.56
C GLY A 342 0.09 23.78 38.63
N LEU A 343 0.68 22.60 38.39
CA LEU A 343 0.72 21.50 39.37
C LEU A 343 1.55 21.86 40.62
N GLY A 344 2.66 22.59 40.45
CA GLY A 344 3.46 23.12 41.55
C GLY A 344 2.71 24.14 42.41
N LEU A 345 1.91 25.01 41.78
CA LEU A 345 1.03 25.97 42.47
C LEU A 345 -0.10 25.25 43.24
N ILE A 346 -0.71 24.23 42.66
CA ILE A 346 -1.74 23.41 43.33
C ILE A 346 -1.15 22.67 44.53
N GLY A 347 0.05 22.10 44.40
CA GLY A 347 0.76 21.45 45.51
C GLY A 347 1.11 22.41 46.66
N LEU A 348 1.48 23.66 46.34
CA LEU A 348 1.74 24.71 47.33
C LEU A 348 0.47 25.20 48.03
N ILE A 349 -0.66 25.29 47.33
CA ILE A 349 -1.97 25.66 47.90
C ILE A 349 -2.51 24.54 48.78
N GLY A 350 -2.36 23.27 48.37
CA GLY A 350 -2.73 22.09 49.17
C GLY A 350 -1.95 22.01 50.49
N ARG A 351 -0.64 22.26 50.46
CA ARG A 351 0.20 22.30 51.67
C ARG A 351 -0.16 23.42 52.65
N ARG A 352 -0.61 24.58 52.17
CA ARG A 352 -1.05 25.70 53.02
C ARG A 352 -2.41 25.51 53.68
N ARG A 353 -3.22 24.54 53.25
CA ARG A 353 -4.51 24.20 53.88
C ARG A 353 -4.38 23.05 54.90
N LEU A 354 -3.22 22.41 54.97
CA LEU A 354 -2.91 21.27 55.85
C LEU A 354 -1.90 21.64 56.97
N SER A 355 -1.67 22.93 57.21
CA SER A 355 -0.89 23.48 58.33
C SER A 355 -1.71 24.55 59.02
#